data_AF-A0A090SZQ4-F1
#
_entry.id   AF-A0A090SZQ4-F1
#
_cell.length_a   1.000
_cell.length_b   1.000
_cell.length_c   1.000
_cell.angle_alpha   90.00
_cell.angle_beta   90.00
_cell.angle_gamma   90.00
#
_symmetry.space_group_name_H-M   'P 1'
#
loop_
_entity.id
_entity.type
_entity.pdbx_description
1 polymer ?
#
loop_
_entity_poly.entity_id
_entity_poly.type
_entity_poly.pdbx_seq_one_letter_code
_entity_poly.pdbx_strand_id
1 'polypeptide(L)' 'MPTGASGDPNEGIPGLDGFGKIRQSTLETSNVNVTEELVNMIEAQRVYEMNSKVISSVDKMMSFANQQL' A
#
# COMPACT_ATOMS: atom_id res chain seq x y z
N MET A 1 20.78 -5.95 -10.82
CA MET A 1 21.12 -6.74 -9.62
C MET A 1 19.90 -6.77 -8.73
N PRO A 2 19.35 -7.95 -8.40
CA PRO A 2 18.29 -8.07 -7.40
C PRO A 2 18.75 -7.48 -6.05
N THR A 3 17.82 -6.99 -5.23
CA THR A 3 18.15 -6.45 -3.91
C THR A 3 18.55 -7.60 -2.98
N GLY A 4 19.32 -7.33 -1.92
CA GLY A 4 19.86 -8.37 -1.04
C GLY A 4 18.81 -9.29 -0.38
N ALA A 5 17.52 -8.92 -0.40
CA ALA A 5 16.42 -9.74 0.09
C ALA A 5 15.80 -10.66 -0.98
N SER A 6 16.07 -10.42 -2.27
CA SER A 6 15.46 -11.14 -3.39
C SER A 6 16.21 -12.42 -3.81
N GLY A 7 17.46 -12.61 -3.34
CA GLY A 7 18.30 -13.75 -3.70
C GLY A 7 18.89 -13.65 -5.12
N ASP A 8 19.59 -14.72 -5.53
CA ASP A 8 20.22 -14.80 -6.85
C ASP A 8 19.17 -15.09 -7.96
N PRO A 9 19.34 -14.52 -9.16
CA PRO A 9 18.42 -14.75 -10.26
C PRO A 9 18.58 -16.16 -10.84
N ASN A 10 17.48 -16.90 -10.96
CA ASN A 10 17.44 -18.21 -11.61
C ASN A 10 16.94 -18.06 -13.05
N GLU A 11 17.82 -18.22 -14.03
CA GLU A 11 17.48 -18.21 -15.45
C GLU A 11 17.05 -19.60 -15.93
N GLY A 12 16.07 -19.67 -16.83
CA GLY A 12 15.52 -20.94 -17.31
C GLY A 12 14.80 -20.81 -18.65
N ILE A 13 14.49 -21.95 -19.27
CA ILE A 13 13.76 -22.00 -20.54
C ILE A 13 12.25 -21.95 -20.24
N PRO A 14 11.47 -21.08 -20.91
CA PRO A 14 10.02 -21.02 -20.73
C PRO A 14 9.35 -22.39 -20.96
N GLY A 15 8.56 -22.86 -19.99
CA GLY A 15 7.85 -24.14 -20.05
C GLY A 15 8.63 -25.37 -19.54
N LEU A 16 9.89 -25.22 -19.11
CA LEU A 16 10.67 -26.25 -18.40
C LEU A 16 10.79 -25.88 -16.90
N ASP A 17 11.07 -26.85 -16.02
CA ASP A 17 11.41 -26.63 -14.61
C ASP A 17 10.48 -25.70 -13.81
N GLY A 18 9.18 -25.71 -14.12
CA GLY A 18 8.16 -24.90 -13.43
C GLY A 18 8.03 -23.45 -13.90
N PHE A 19 8.82 -23.02 -14.91
CA PHE A 19 8.68 -21.70 -15.52
C PHE A 19 7.41 -21.60 -16.38
N GLY A 20 6.77 -20.43 -16.34
CA GLY A 20 5.58 -20.13 -17.14
C GLY A 20 5.79 -20.24 -18.65
N LYS A 21 4.70 -20.38 -19.40
CA LYS A 21 4.74 -20.42 -20.87
C LYS A 21 4.61 -19.02 -21.45
N ILE A 22 5.40 -18.72 -22.48
CA ILE A 22 5.23 -17.47 -23.25
C ILE A 22 3.97 -17.59 -24.11
N ARG A 23 3.06 -16.62 -23.96
CA ARG A 23 1.91 -16.45 -24.85
C ARG A 23 2.24 -15.35 -25.86
N GLN A 24 2.45 -15.75 -27.12
CA GLN A 24 2.68 -14.79 -28.21
C GLN A 24 1.43 -13.94 -28.45
N SER A 25 1.65 -12.70 -28.92
CA SER A 25 0.60 -11.72 -29.23
C SER A 25 -0.34 -11.37 -28.07
N THR A 26 0.09 -11.54 -26.82
CA THR A 26 -0.65 -11.16 -25.60
C THR A 26 0.14 -10.10 -24.84
N LEU A 27 -0.55 -9.08 -24.30
CA LEU A 27 0.04 -8.11 -23.37
C LEU A 27 -0.47 -8.41 -21.96
N GLU A 28 0.44 -8.39 -20.98
CA GLU A 28 0.08 -8.53 -19.57
C GLU A 28 -0.56 -7.23 -19.08
N THR A 29 -1.82 -7.30 -18.69
CA THR A 29 -2.53 -6.18 -18.07
C THR A 29 -2.19 -6.07 -16.59
N SER A 30 -2.29 -4.86 -16.05
CA SER A 30 -2.12 -4.61 -14.62
C SER A 30 -3.08 -5.49 -13.81
N ASN A 31 -2.56 -6.08 -12.74
CA ASN A 31 -3.36 -6.80 -11.73
C ASN A 31 -4.06 -5.86 -10.74
N VAL A 32 -3.90 -4.54 -10.91
CA VAL A 32 -4.42 -3.53 -9.99
C VAL A 32 -5.84 -3.15 -10.37
N ASN A 33 -6.77 -3.26 -9.42
CA ASN A 33 -8.14 -2.79 -9.56
C ASN A 33 -8.25 -1.34 -9.07
N VAL A 34 -8.42 -0.39 -10.00
CA VAL A 34 -8.48 1.04 -9.69
C VAL A 34 -9.61 1.38 -8.71
N THR A 35 -10.75 0.67 -8.74
CA THR A 35 -11.85 0.98 -7.82
C THR A 35 -11.53 0.60 -6.38
N GLU A 36 -10.90 -0.56 -6.16
CA GLU A 36 -10.46 -1.00 -4.84
C GLU A 36 -9.36 -0.10 -4.30
N GLU A 37 -8.38 0.27 -5.13
CA GLU A 37 -7.30 1.17 -4.72
C GLU A 37 -7.81 2.57 -4.35
N LEU A 38 -8.83 3.09 -5.06
CA LEU A 38 -9.44 4.37 -4.70
C LEU A 38 -10.19 4.29 -3.36
N VAL A 39 -10.88 3.18 -3.08
CA VAL A 39 -11.55 2.97 -1.79
C VAL A 39 -10.52 2.90 -0.66
N ASN A 40 -9.44 2.13 -0.83
CA ASN A 40 -8.35 2.05 0.13
C ASN A 40 -7.70 3.42 0.39
N MET A 41 -7.54 4.24 -0.65
CA MET A 41 -7.03 5.60 -0.53
C MET A 41 -7.99 6.50 0.27
N ILE A 42 -9.29 6.45 -0.02
CA ILE A 42 -10.31 7.24 0.69
C ILE A 42 -10.36 6.83 2.17
N GLU A 43 -10.24 5.53 2.46
CA GLU A 43 -10.18 5.03 3.83
C GLU A 43 -8.94 5.55 4.56
N ALA A 44 -7.76 5.47 3.95
CA ALA A 44 -6.52 6.00 4.51
C ALA A 44 -6.61 7.52 4.78
N GLN A 45 -7.21 8.28 3.85
CA GLN A 45 -7.46 9.71 4.03
C GLN A 45 -8.40 9.97 5.21
N ARG A 46 -9.51 9.23 5.31
CA ARG A 46 -10.46 9.37 6.43
C ARG A 46 -9.82 9.04 7.77
N VAL A 47 -8.98 8.01 7.84
CA VAL A 47 -8.22 7.68 9.06
C VAL A 47 -7.28 8.82 9.44
N TYR A 48 -6.58 9.43 8.47
CA TYR A 48 -5.71 10.58 8.73
C TYR A 48 -6.49 11.80 9.23
N GLU A 49 -7.63 12.12 8.61
CA GLU A 49 -8.50 13.21 9.03
C GLU A 49 -9.09 12.98 10.43
N MET A 50 -9.55 11.76 10.72
CA MET A 50 -10.04 11.39 12.05
C MET A 50 -8.95 11.52 13.10
N ASN A 51 -7.75 10.99 12.83
CA ASN A 51 -6.61 11.09 13.75
C ASN A 51 -6.25 12.55 14.03
N SER A 52 -6.22 13.40 12.99
CA SER A 52 -5.97 14.84 13.13
C SER A 52 -7.03 15.54 13.97
N LYS A 53 -8.31 15.18 13.80
CA LYS A 53 -9.41 15.74 14.58
C LYS A 53 -9.35 15.31 16.05
N VAL A 54 -9.05 14.03 16.32
CA VAL A 54 -8.87 13.51 17.67
C VAL A 54 -7.73 14.26 18.38
N ILE A 55 -6.58 14.42 17.72
CA ILE A 55 -5.45 15.20 18.28
C ILE A 55 -5.91 16.62 18.62
N SER A 56 -6.59 17.32 17.71
CA SER A 56 -7.07 18.68 17.97
C SER A 56 -8.06 18.79 19.13
N SER A 57 -8.90 17.77 19.33
CA SER A 57 -9.84 17.70 20.44
C SER A 57 -9.13 17.43 21.77
N VAL A 58 -8.13 16.54 21.77
CA VAL A 58 -7.29 16.27 22.93
C VAL A 58 -6.52 17.53 23.32
N ASP A 59 -5.94 18.24 22.36
CA ASP A 59 -5.21 19.50 22.62
C ASP A 59 -6.12 20.57 23.25
N LYS A 60 -7.37 20.68 22.81
CA LYS A 60 -8.36 21.59 23.40
C LYS A 60 -8.71 21.20 24.84
N MET A 61 -8.91 19.90 25.10
CA MET A 61 -9.20 19.41 26.45
C MET A 61 -8.01 19.60 27.39
N MET A 62 -6.79 19.36 26.90
CA MET A 62 -5.54 19.60 27.63
C MET A 62 -5.34 21.08 27.97
N SER A 63 -5.59 21.98 27.02
CA SER A 63 -5.54 23.42 27.25
C SER A 63 -6.56 23.88 28.29
N PHE A 64 -7.79 23.36 28.23
CA PHE A 64 -8.83 23.65 29.22
C PHE A 64 -8.45 23.17 30.63
N ALA A 65 -7.92 21.94 30.76
CA ALA A 65 -7.47 21.42 32.05
C ALA A 65 -6.32 22.23 32.65
N ASN A 66 -5.38 22.69 31.83
CA ASN A 66 -4.25 23.52 32.27
C ASN A 66 -4.66 24.97 32.62
N GLN A 67 -5.78 25.49 32.13
CA GLN A 67 -6.28 26.83 32.45
C GLN A 67 -7.13 26.88 33.73
N GLN A 68 -7.54 25.73 34.27
CA GLN A 68 -8.40 25.64 35.45
C GLN A 68 -7.63 25.36 36.76
N LEU A 69 -6.30 25.45 36.72
CA LEU A 69 -5.37 25.48 37.86
C LEU A 69 -4.71 26.86 37.95
#